data_AF-A0A9E5AVG4-F1
#
_entry.id   AF-A0A9E5AVG4-F1
#
_cell.length_a   1.000
_cell.length_b   1.000
_cell.length_c   1.000
_cell.angle_alpha   90.00
_cell.angle_beta   90.00
_cell.angle_gamma   90.00
#
_symmetry.space_group_name_H-M   'P 1'
#
loop_
_entity.id
_entity.type
_entity.pdbx_description
1 polymer ?
#
loop_
_entity_poly.entity_id
_entity_poly.type
_entity_poly.pdbx_seq_one_letter_code
_entity_poly.pdbx_strand_id
1 'polypeptide(L)'
;MRLLAAISFLCLVAFTATESRAAEATIIKVLPHYLDEEGRHTLGPGLLDRDTYQAQLRRTPTKIRAVRFDIKWSGRAGTQPLTLRIEARGSKAGSAPIILETAAQSGLLADWSALSLDPAAYQKLGQIEAWRATVWNGQMLLAEQKSFLW
;
A
#
# COMPACT_ATOMS: atom_id res chain seq x y z
N MET A 1 59.12 16.26 -5.31
CA MET A 1 57.99 17.15 -4.96
C MET A 1 56.80 17.06 -5.90
N ARG A 2 56.97 16.83 -7.22
CA ARG A 2 55.84 16.70 -8.18
C ARG A 2 55.08 15.35 -8.13
N LEU A 3 55.75 14.25 -7.75
CA LEU A 3 55.11 12.93 -7.61
C LEU A 3 54.24 12.79 -6.34
N LEU A 4 54.64 13.44 -5.22
CA LEU A 4 53.88 13.43 -3.97
C LEU A 4 52.56 14.22 -4.09
N ALA A 5 52.54 15.29 -4.89
CA ALA A 5 51.32 16.06 -5.15
C ALA A 5 50.27 15.27 -5.96
N ALA A 6 50.71 14.38 -6.86
CA ALA A 6 49.82 13.54 -7.66
C ALA A 6 49.17 12.42 -6.84
N ILE A 7 49.88 11.89 -5.83
CA ILE A 7 49.34 10.86 -4.92
C ILE A 7 48.30 11.46 -3.96
N SER A 8 48.52 12.70 -3.48
CA SER A 8 47.53 13.39 -2.64
C SER A 8 46.24 13.78 -3.38
N PHE A 9 46.31 14.00 -4.71
CA PHE A 9 45.11 14.29 -5.51
C PHE A 9 44.27 13.02 -5.79
N LEU A 10 44.91 11.86 -5.90
CA LEU A 10 44.23 10.58 -6.13
C LEU A 10 43.52 10.06 -4.87
N CYS A 11 44.04 10.34 -3.67
CA CYS A 11 43.38 9.98 -2.40
C CYS A 11 42.15 10.85 -2.07
N LEU A 12 42.03 12.05 -2.63
CA LEU A 12 40.91 12.96 -2.33
C LEU A 12 39.62 12.61 -3.09
N VAL A 13 39.71 11.87 -4.21
CA VAL A 13 38.56 11.46 -5.03
C VAL A 13 37.90 10.17 -4.49
N ALA A 14 38.55 9.45 -3.57
CA ALA A 14 38.06 8.17 -3.04
C ALA A 14 37.03 8.30 -1.89
N PHE A 15 36.73 9.50 -1.39
CA PHE A 15 35.97 9.66 -0.13
C PHE A 15 34.56 10.27 -0.24
N THR A 16 33.97 10.35 -1.44
CA THR A 16 32.57 10.84 -1.60
C THR A 16 31.68 9.86 -2.33
N ALA A 17 31.87 8.55 -2.13
CA ALA A 17 30.79 7.61 -2.34
C ALA A 17 29.86 7.67 -1.13
N THR A 18 28.95 8.66 -1.10
CA THR A 18 27.78 8.54 -0.26
C THR A 18 27.02 7.31 -0.73
N GLU A 19 26.98 6.26 0.08
CA GLU A 19 26.10 5.12 -0.20
C GLU A 19 24.67 5.62 -0.20
N SER A 20 24.18 5.91 -1.42
CA SER A 20 22.76 6.04 -1.68
C SER A 20 22.14 4.69 -1.40
N ARG A 21 21.69 4.51 -0.16
CA ARG A 21 20.98 3.30 0.26
C ARG A 21 19.71 3.23 -0.58
N ALA A 22 19.62 2.20 -1.43
CA ALA A 22 18.49 2.03 -2.33
C ALA A 22 17.18 2.00 -1.55
N ALA A 23 16.12 2.56 -2.12
CA ALA A 23 14.79 2.45 -1.53
C ALA A 23 14.35 0.98 -1.59
N GLU A 24 13.79 0.49 -0.49
CA GLU A 24 13.35 -0.89 -0.33
C GLU A 24 11.96 -0.88 0.30
N ALA A 25 11.11 -1.83 -0.09
CA ALA A 25 9.83 -2.02 0.54
C ALA A 25 9.40 -3.49 0.52
N THR A 26 8.49 -3.84 1.42
CA THR A 26 7.85 -5.16 1.45
C THR A 26 6.42 -5.01 1.91
N ILE A 27 5.48 -5.61 1.18
CA ILE A 27 4.09 -5.75 1.61
C ILE A 27 3.97 -7.09 2.33
N ILE A 28 3.59 -7.03 3.60
CA ILE A 28 3.48 -8.20 4.48
C ILE A 28 2.07 -8.76 4.43
N LYS A 29 1.06 -7.86 4.40
CA LYS A 29 -0.34 -8.25 4.41
C LYS A 29 -1.22 -7.16 3.81
N VAL A 30 -2.26 -7.58 3.10
CA VAL A 30 -3.33 -6.69 2.65
C VAL A 30 -4.66 -7.27 3.11
N LEU A 31 -5.48 -6.44 3.75
CA LEU A 31 -6.77 -6.81 4.30
C LEU A 31 -7.86 -5.92 3.71
N PRO A 32 -8.66 -6.41 2.75
CA PRO A 32 -9.88 -5.74 2.35
C PRO A 32 -10.97 -5.91 3.43
N HIS A 33 -11.57 -4.79 3.81
CA HIS A 33 -12.63 -4.70 4.81
C HIS A 33 -13.84 -4.00 4.23
N TYR A 34 -14.98 -4.68 4.21
CA TYR A 34 -16.26 -4.02 3.95
C TYR A 34 -16.63 -3.12 5.13
N LEU A 35 -17.15 -1.94 4.80
CA LEU A 35 -17.63 -0.96 5.76
C LEU A 35 -19.15 -0.87 5.66
N ASP A 36 -19.80 -0.78 6.82
CA ASP A 36 -21.22 -0.46 6.91
C ASP A 36 -21.50 1.04 6.75
N GLU A 37 -22.73 1.45 7.01
CA GLU A 37 -23.19 2.84 6.93
C GLU A 37 -22.49 3.79 7.91
N GLU A 38 -22.07 3.26 9.05
CA GLU A 38 -21.32 4.01 10.06
C GLU A 38 -19.79 3.91 9.83
N GLY A 39 -19.34 3.30 8.74
CA GLY A 39 -17.92 3.12 8.43
C GLY A 39 -17.24 2.02 9.24
N ARG A 40 -17.99 1.14 9.90
CA ARG A 40 -17.45 0.07 10.75
C ARG A 40 -17.12 -1.16 9.93
N HIS A 41 -15.96 -1.74 10.23
CA HIS A 41 -15.49 -3.02 9.68
C HIS A 41 -15.53 -4.16 10.71
N THR A 42 -15.86 -3.86 11.97
CA THR A 42 -16.03 -4.78 13.10
C THR A 42 -17.03 -4.17 14.09
N LEU A 43 -17.72 -5.01 14.86
CA LEU A 43 -18.60 -4.59 15.97
C LEU A 43 -17.94 -4.73 17.34
N GLY A 44 -16.74 -5.30 17.41
CA GLY A 44 -15.99 -5.52 18.64
C GLY A 44 -14.48 -5.44 18.43
N PRO A 45 -13.69 -5.46 19.51
CA PRO A 45 -12.26 -5.29 19.46
C PRO A 45 -11.52 -6.54 18.96
N GLY A 46 -12.17 -7.70 18.92
CA GLY A 46 -11.55 -8.98 18.59
C GLY A 46 -11.46 -9.28 17.10
N LEU A 47 -10.51 -10.15 16.73
CA LEU A 47 -10.41 -10.69 15.38
C LEU A 47 -11.65 -11.54 15.02
N LEU A 48 -12.19 -12.29 15.99
CA LEU A 48 -13.41 -13.07 15.80
C LEU A 48 -14.62 -12.17 15.52
N ASP A 49 -14.75 -11.04 16.23
CA ASP A 49 -15.81 -10.07 16.02
C ASP A 49 -15.75 -9.51 14.60
N ARG A 50 -14.55 -9.12 14.16
CA ARG A 50 -14.30 -8.64 12.80
C ARG A 50 -14.69 -9.69 11.77
N ASP A 51 -14.21 -10.91 11.91
CA ASP A 51 -14.41 -11.95 10.90
C ASP A 51 -15.89 -12.36 10.81
N THR A 52 -16.58 -12.44 11.96
CA THR A 52 -18.03 -12.66 12.04
C THR A 52 -18.79 -11.52 11.36
N TYR A 53 -18.41 -10.28 11.63
CA TYR A 53 -19.08 -9.12 11.04
C TYR A 53 -18.84 -9.03 9.52
N GLN A 54 -17.61 -9.29 9.07
CA GLN A 54 -17.30 -9.34 7.64
C GLN A 54 -18.08 -10.46 6.92
N ALA A 55 -18.29 -11.61 7.56
CA ALA A 55 -19.14 -12.66 7.02
C ALA A 55 -20.62 -12.21 6.93
N GLN A 56 -21.11 -11.50 7.96
CA GLN A 56 -22.46 -10.93 7.95
C GLN A 56 -22.64 -9.90 6.82
N LEU A 57 -21.70 -8.96 6.65
CA LEU A 57 -21.75 -7.97 5.58
C LEU A 57 -21.77 -8.62 4.19
N ARG A 58 -20.95 -9.66 3.95
CA ARG A 58 -20.98 -10.41 2.68
C ARG A 58 -22.32 -11.10 2.43
N ARG A 59 -23.00 -11.57 3.48
CA ARG A 59 -24.35 -12.17 3.39
C ARG A 59 -25.46 -11.14 3.24
N THR A 60 -25.18 -9.86 3.49
CA THR A 60 -26.16 -8.78 3.36
C THR A 60 -25.54 -7.58 2.62
N PRO A 61 -25.27 -7.70 1.30
CA PRO A 61 -24.54 -6.68 0.55
C PRO A 61 -25.19 -5.29 0.58
N THR A 62 -26.50 -5.22 0.81
CA THR A 62 -27.25 -3.96 0.97
C THR A 62 -26.82 -3.13 2.19
N LYS A 63 -26.11 -3.73 3.15
CA LYS A 63 -25.51 -3.04 4.30
C LYS A 63 -24.09 -2.52 4.02
N ILE A 64 -23.46 -2.93 2.92
CA ILE A 64 -22.13 -2.47 2.57
C ILE A 64 -22.25 -1.10 1.91
N ARG A 65 -21.45 -0.14 2.40
CA ARG A 65 -21.35 1.20 1.79
C ARG A 65 -20.01 1.45 1.16
N ALA A 66 -18.92 0.92 1.72
CA ALA A 66 -17.57 1.23 1.28
C ALA A 66 -16.63 0.05 1.52
N VAL A 67 -15.39 0.19 1.06
CA VAL A 67 -14.30 -0.76 1.33
C VAL A 67 -13.07 -0.02 1.78
N ARG A 68 -12.42 -0.52 2.83
CA ARG A 68 -11.09 -0.08 3.28
C ARG A 68 -10.08 -1.20 3.06
N PHE A 69 -8.91 -0.85 2.56
CA PHE A 69 -7.76 -1.73 2.47
C PHE A 69 -6.78 -1.36 3.57
N ASP A 70 -6.60 -2.27 4.53
CA ASP A 70 -5.56 -2.15 5.55
C ASP A 70 -4.32 -2.91 5.04
N ILE A 71 -3.23 -2.18 4.81
CA ILE A 71 -1.99 -2.69 4.23
C ILE A 71 -0.93 -2.66 5.33
N LYS A 72 -0.43 -3.83 5.71
CA LYS A 72 0.77 -3.95 6.55
C LYS A 72 1.99 -4.04 5.66
N TRP A 73 2.91 -3.11 5.83
CA TRP A 73 4.08 -3.00 4.98
C TRP A 73 5.24 -2.35 5.75
N SER A 74 6.46 -2.60 5.30
CA SER A 74 7.67 -1.91 5.75
C SER A 74 8.37 -1.32 4.55
N GLY A 75 9.13 -0.25 4.75
CA GLY A 75 9.94 0.29 3.68
C GLY A 75 10.80 1.44 4.13
N ARG A 76 11.90 1.66 3.42
CA ARG A 76 12.78 2.81 3.62
C ARG A 76 12.61 3.75 2.45
N ALA A 77 12.07 4.93 2.74
CA ALA A 77 12.08 6.03 1.79
C ALA A 77 13.53 6.44 1.50
N GLY A 78 13.81 6.75 0.23
CA GLY A 78 15.04 7.41 -0.16
C GLY A 78 14.93 8.91 0.11
N THR A 79 15.16 9.72 -0.91
CA THR A 79 15.01 11.19 -0.84
C THR A 79 13.56 11.67 -0.93
N GLN A 80 12.61 10.79 -1.26
CA GLN A 80 11.20 11.11 -1.45
C GLN A 80 10.31 10.11 -0.69
N PRO A 81 9.10 10.51 -0.24
CA PRO A 81 8.13 9.59 0.33
C PRO A 81 7.76 8.47 -0.65
N LEU A 82 7.46 7.29 -0.10
CA LEU A 82 6.96 6.18 -0.91
C LEU A 82 5.46 6.38 -1.18
N THR A 83 4.97 5.84 -2.29
CA THR A 83 3.53 5.82 -2.61
C THR A 83 2.99 4.42 -2.41
N LEU A 84 2.03 4.29 -1.50
CA LEU A 84 1.17 3.11 -1.44
C LEU A 84 0.02 3.27 -2.42
N ARG A 85 -0.17 2.28 -3.28
CA ARG A 85 -1.25 2.27 -4.27
C ARG A 85 -2.08 1.00 -4.15
N ILE A 86 -3.40 1.16 -4.17
CA ILE A 86 -4.36 0.07 -4.38
C ILE A 86 -5.02 0.28 -5.73
N GLU A 87 -5.01 -0.76 -6.55
CA GLU A 87 -5.87 -0.87 -7.72
C GLU A 87 -6.95 -1.91 -7.43
N ALA A 88 -8.21 -1.55 -7.59
CA ALA A 88 -9.36 -2.39 -7.25
C ALA A 88 -10.27 -2.60 -8.47
N ARG A 89 -10.67 -3.85 -8.69
CA ARG A 89 -11.67 -4.27 -9.69
C ARG A 89 -12.88 -4.82 -8.96
N GLY A 90 -14.07 -4.51 -9.46
CA GLY A 90 -15.31 -5.00 -8.85
C GLY A 90 -16.31 -5.56 -9.83
N SER A 91 -17.38 -6.08 -9.25
CA SER A 91 -18.36 -6.94 -9.92
C SER A 91 -19.30 -6.21 -10.88
N LYS A 92 -19.28 -4.87 -10.93
CA LYS A 92 -20.17 -4.14 -11.83
C LYS A 92 -19.66 -4.25 -13.26
N ALA A 93 -20.50 -4.82 -14.14
CA ALA A 93 -20.18 -5.00 -15.55
C ALA A 93 -19.77 -3.67 -16.21
N GLY A 94 -18.64 -3.69 -16.93
CA GLY A 94 -18.09 -2.50 -17.60
C GLY A 94 -17.46 -1.46 -16.68
N SER A 95 -17.33 -1.71 -15.37
CA SER A 95 -16.64 -0.80 -14.47
C SER A 95 -15.12 -0.81 -14.72
N ALA A 96 -14.53 0.38 -14.76
CA ALA A 96 -13.09 0.53 -14.83
C ALA A 96 -12.46 0.27 -13.45
N PRO A 97 -11.22 -0.24 -13.38
CA PRO A 97 -10.50 -0.33 -12.13
C PRO A 97 -10.37 1.04 -11.45
N ILE A 98 -10.51 1.07 -10.13
CA ILE A 98 -10.29 2.29 -9.32
C ILE A 98 -8.90 2.24 -8.71
N ILE A 99 -8.19 3.36 -8.79
CA ILE A 99 -6.84 3.53 -8.22
C ILE A 99 -6.93 4.46 -7.03
N LEU A 100 -6.43 3.99 -5.88
CA LEU A 100 -6.26 4.77 -4.66
C LEU A 100 -4.77 4.90 -4.39
N GLU A 101 -4.33 6.08 -3.99
CA GLU A 101 -2.94 6.34 -3.62
C GLU A 101 -2.86 7.11 -2.32
N THR A 102 -1.81 6.85 -1.56
CA THR A 102 -1.41 7.69 -0.44
C THR A 102 0.09 7.77 -0.34
N ALA A 103 0.61 8.95 0.00
CA ALA A 103 2.00 9.11 0.38
C ALA A 103 2.19 8.48 1.76
N ALA A 104 3.21 7.63 1.90
CA ALA A 104 3.42 6.89 3.11
C ALA A 104 4.92 6.84 3.47
N GLN A 105 5.20 7.04 4.75
CA GLN A 105 6.54 6.95 5.31
C GLN A 105 6.53 5.79 6.30
N SER A 106 7.08 4.66 5.87
CA SER A 106 7.40 3.57 6.79
C SER A 106 8.90 3.64 7.13
N GLY A 107 9.29 2.88 8.16
CA GLY A 107 10.67 2.67 8.52
C GLY A 107 11.06 1.21 8.32
N LEU A 108 12.10 0.81 9.05
CA LEU A 108 12.52 -0.59 9.15
C LEU A 108 11.42 -1.53 9.68
N LEU A 109 10.59 -1.00 10.57
CA LEU A 109 9.49 -1.76 11.17
C LEU A 109 8.23 -1.60 10.33
N ALA A 110 7.48 -2.68 10.25
CA ALA A 110 6.22 -2.70 9.52
C ALA A 110 5.16 -1.85 10.23
N ASP A 111 4.42 -1.06 9.45
CA ASP A 111 3.29 -0.28 9.91
C ASP A 111 2.04 -0.56 9.04
N TRP A 112 0.89 -0.11 9.53
CA TRP A 112 -0.38 -0.20 8.82
C TRP A 112 -0.71 1.11 8.12
N SER A 113 -1.20 1.01 6.90
CA SER A 113 -1.78 2.14 6.18
C SER A 113 -3.15 1.74 5.64
N ALA A 114 -4.09 2.67 5.70
CA ALA A 114 -5.47 2.47 5.27
C ALA A 114 -5.77 3.29 4.01
N LEU A 115 -6.31 2.64 2.97
CA LEU A 115 -6.85 3.32 1.78
C LEU A 115 -8.32 2.92 1.63
N SER A 116 -9.20 3.91 1.50
CA SER A 116 -10.65 3.67 1.43
C SER A 116 -11.21 4.01 0.06
N LEU A 117 -11.99 3.11 -0.53
CA LEU A 117 -12.99 3.48 -1.54
C LEU A 117 -14.18 4.06 -0.81
N ASP A 118 -14.46 5.34 -1.05
CA ASP A 118 -15.66 5.99 -0.54
C ASP A 118 -16.95 5.35 -1.11
N PRO A 119 -18.13 5.68 -0.54
CA PRO A 119 -19.37 5.08 -0.99
C PRO A 119 -19.72 5.33 -2.46
N ALA A 120 -19.35 6.48 -3.02
CA ALA A 120 -19.61 6.77 -4.43
C ALA A 120 -18.73 5.93 -5.35
N ALA A 121 -17.47 5.74 -4.97
CA ALA A 121 -16.52 4.86 -5.67
C ALA A 121 -16.97 3.40 -5.59
N TYR A 122 -17.38 2.93 -4.40
CA TYR A 122 -17.89 1.56 -4.22
C TYR A 122 -19.17 1.30 -5.02
N GLN A 123 -20.12 2.24 -5.04
CA GLN A 123 -21.36 2.09 -5.82
C GLN A 123 -21.10 1.98 -7.34
N LYS A 124 -20.04 2.63 -7.83
CA LYS A 124 -19.61 2.52 -9.23
C LYS A 124 -18.88 1.23 -9.53
N LEU A 125 -18.09 0.73 -8.58
CA LEU A 125 -17.24 -0.47 -8.77
C LEU A 125 -17.99 -1.78 -8.51
N GLY A 126 -18.94 -1.78 -7.56
CA GLY A 126 -19.59 -2.98 -7.06
C GLY A 126 -18.73 -3.72 -6.03
N GLN A 127 -19.07 -4.99 -5.79
CA GLN A 127 -18.35 -5.83 -4.84
C GLN A 127 -16.92 -6.03 -5.32
N ILE A 128 -15.93 -5.99 -4.42
CA ILE A 128 -14.53 -6.17 -4.80
C ILE A 128 -14.28 -7.64 -5.17
N GLU A 129 -13.78 -7.86 -6.38
CA GLU A 129 -13.45 -9.19 -6.90
C GLU A 129 -11.94 -9.40 -6.97
N ALA A 130 -11.20 -8.36 -7.36
CA ALA A 130 -9.75 -8.40 -7.43
C ALA A 130 -9.12 -7.08 -6.96
N TRP A 131 -7.92 -7.18 -6.42
CA TRP A 131 -7.12 -6.02 -6.02
C TRP A 131 -5.62 -6.28 -6.20
N ARG A 132 -4.87 -5.19 -6.37
CA ARG A 132 -3.42 -5.16 -6.33
C ARG A 132 -2.96 -4.01 -5.44
N ALA A 133 -2.11 -4.34 -4.47
CA ALA A 133 -1.39 -3.40 -3.64
C ALA A 133 0.05 -3.27 -4.13
N THR A 134 0.55 -2.05 -4.22
CA THR A 134 1.92 -1.76 -4.67
C THR A 134 2.55 -0.66 -3.83
N VAL A 135 3.87 -0.72 -3.67
CA VAL A 135 4.69 0.35 -3.10
C VAL A 135 5.61 0.90 -4.17
N TRP A 136 5.61 2.21 -4.36
CA TRP A 136 6.40 2.91 -5.37
C TRP A 136 7.37 3.90 -4.74
N ASN A 137 8.52 4.09 -5.37
CA ASN A 137 9.40 5.23 -5.18
C ASN A 137 9.51 5.98 -6.51
N GLY A 138 8.75 7.07 -6.67
CA GLY A 138 8.55 7.72 -7.96
C GLY A 138 7.96 6.73 -8.97
N GLN A 139 8.72 6.41 -10.02
CA GLN A 139 8.31 5.44 -11.06
C GLN A 139 8.79 4.01 -10.79
N MET A 140 9.61 3.79 -9.76
CA MET A 140 10.16 2.49 -9.42
C MET A 140 9.18 1.71 -8.54
N LEU A 141 8.73 0.54 -9.03
CA LEU A 141 7.96 -0.41 -8.22
C LEU A 141 8.90 -1.13 -7.25
N LEU A 142 8.64 -1.01 -5.95
CA LEU A 142 9.45 -1.64 -4.90
C LEU A 142 8.84 -2.93 -4.37
N ALA A 143 7.51 -3.02 -4.28
CA ALA A 143 6.81 -4.20 -3.77
C ALA A 143 5.41 -4.33 -4.40
N GLU A 144 4.95 -5.56 -4.58
CA GLU A 144 3.62 -5.89 -5.08
C GLU A 144 3.02 -7.05 -4.27
N GLN A 145 1.72 -6.96 -3.98
CA GLN A 145 0.90 -8.09 -3.57
C GLN A 145 -0.45 -7.97 -4.25
N LYS A 146 -1.07 -9.09 -4.65
CA LYS A 146 -2.35 -9.10 -5.34
C LYS A 146 -3.26 -10.21 -4.87
N SER A 147 -4.57 -10.02 -5.04
CA SER A 147 -5.57 -11.07 -4.88
C SER A 147 -5.38 -12.16 -5.92
N PHE A 148 -5.92 -13.35 -5.67
CA PHE A 148 -5.88 -14.47 -6.61
C PHE A 148 -6.46 -14.16 -7.99
N LEU A 149 -7.53 -13.35 -8.06
CA LEU A 149 -8.25 -13.02 -9.30
C LEU A 149 -7.68 -11.80 -10.06
N TRP A 150 -6.49 -11.32 -9.68
CA TRP A 150 -5.89 -10.13 -10.30
C TRP A 150 -5.27 -10.39 -11.68
#